data_AF-A0A2E8QXD6-F1
#
_entry.id   AF-A0A2E8QXD6-F1
#
_cell.length_a   1.000
_cell.length_b   1.000
_cell.length_c   1.000
_cell.angle_alpha   90.00
_cell.angle_beta   90.00
_cell.angle_gamma   90.00
#
_symmetry.space_group_name_H-M   'P 1'
#
loop_
_entity.id
_entity.type
_entity.pdbx_description
1 polymer ?
#
loop_
_entity_poly.entity_id
_entity_poly.type
_entity_poly.pdbx_seq_one_letter_code
_entity_poly.pdbx_strand_id
1 'polypeptide(L)'
;MGAADDLDLHHREALHHMRAHRSRVQAYSGVWDYDFAAPYGNAACPVLLMTAEDDVLYPHLARAKEMRPDAEVAPITGANFVPDLAPAALAKATAALIARCQIDT
;
A
#
# COMPACT_ATOMS: atom_id res chain seq x y z
N MET A 1 3.23 -11.05 11.29
CA MET A 1 2.57 -9.80 10.83
C MET A 1 3.64 -8.82 10.42
N GLY A 2 3.43 -8.07 9.33
CA GLY A 2 4.50 -7.29 8.74
C GLY A 2 5.12 -8.10 7.61
N ALA A 3 6.35 -8.54 7.82
CA ALA A 3 7.29 -8.99 6.80
C ALA A 3 7.30 -10.50 6.50
N ALA A 4 6.15 -11.19 6.55
CA ALA A 4 6.11 -12.66 6.53
C ALA A 4 7.09 -13.26 7.57
N ASP A 5 7.92 -14.24 7.19
CA ASP A 5 8.97 -14.86 8.00
C ASP A 5 10.37 -14.27 7.76
N ASP A 6 10.48 -13.10 7.13
CA ASP A 6 11.76 -12.43 6.85
C ASP A 6 12.31 -11.72 8.11
N LEU A 7 13.19 -12.42 8.83
CA LEU A 7 13.79 -11.93 10.07
C LEU A 7 14.66 -10.68 9.88
N ASP A 8 15.34 -10.55 8.74
CA ASP A 8 16.21 -9.40 8.48
C ASP A 8 15.36 -8.15 8.26
N LEU A 9 14.24 -8.30 7.54
CA LEU A 9 13.25 -7.26 7.37
C LEU A 9 12.61 -6.87 8.71
N HIS A 10 12.21 -7.84 9.54
CA HIS A 10 11.71 -7.57 10.89
C HIS A 10 12.72 -6.80 11.75
N HIS A 11 13.99 -7.21 11.72
CA HIS A 11 15.05 -6.56 12.49
C HIS A 11 15.27 -5.11 12.02
N ARG A 12 15.34 -4.90 10.70
CA ARG A 12 15.47 -3.57 10.10
C ARG A 12 14.32 -2.66 10.50
N GLU A 13 13.09 -3.14 10.37
CA GLU A 13 11.91 -2.35 10.75
C GLU A 13 11.88 -2.04 12.24
N ALA A 14 12.27 -2.98 13.11
CA ALA A 14 12.39 -2.70 14.55
C ALA A 14 13.39 -1.56 14.84
N LEU A 15 14.56 -1.58 14.19
CA LEU A 15 15.55 -0.50 14.32
C LEU A 15 15.03 0.84 13.77
N HIS A 16 14.32 0.83 12.64
CA HIS A 16 13.70 2.03 12.08
C HIS A 16 12.68 2.64 13.06
N HIS A 17 11.84 1.81 13.68
CA HIS A 17 10.86 2.27 14.66
C HIS A 17 11.51 2.87 15.90
N MET A 18 12.61 2.28 16.40
CA MET A 18 13.36 2.83 17.53
C MET A 18 14.05 4.17 17.19
N ARG A 19 14.66 4.26 16.00
CA ARG A 19 15.30 5.52 15.53
C ARG A 19 14.27 6.62 15.32
N ALA A 20 13.10 6.27 14.76
CA ALA A 20 12.01 7.18 14.45
C ALA A 20 11.04 7.37 15.63
N HIS A 21 11.41 7.08 16.88
CA HIS A 21 10.42 6.97 17.97
C HIS A 21 9.51 8.22 18.15
N ARG A 22 10.02 9.43 17.89
CA ARG A 22 9.21 10.67 17.93
C ARG A 22 8.41 10.88 16.65
N SER A 23 9.05 10.78 15.49
CA SER A 23 8.40 11.02 14.20
C SER A 23 7.36 9.95 13.86
N ARG A 24 7.54 8.71 14.34
CA ARG A 24 6.54 7.64 14.27
C ARG A 24 5.23 8.06 14.92
N VAL A 25 5.29 8.64 16.12
CA VAL A 25 4.07 9.07 16.83
C VAL A 25 3.36 10.15 16.02
N GLN A 26 4.11 11.13 15.51
CA GLN A 26 3.56 12.19 14.67
C GLN A 26 2.94 11.66 13.37
N ALA A 27 3.62 10.74 12.69
CA ALA A 27 3.13 10.13 11.46
C ALA A 27 1.86 9.31 11.70
N TYR A 28 1.83 8.48 12.75
CA TYR A 28 0.63 7.71 13.09
C TYR A 28 -0.52 8.60 13.52
N SER A 29 -0.30 9.62 14.35
CA SER A 29 -1.34 10.60 14.67
C SER A 29 -1.89 11.24 13.40
N GLY A 30 -1.03 11.65 12.47
CA GLY A 30 -1.46 12.20 11.18
C GLY A 30 -2.29 11.22 10.35
N VAL A 31 -1.93 9.93 10.32
CA VAL A 31 -2.73 8.89 9.64
C VAL A 31 -4.08 8.71 10.32
N TRP A 32 -4.13 8.67 11.65
CA TRP A 32 -5.39 8.45 12.37
C TRP A 32 -6.35 9.65 12.30
N ASP A 33 -5.82 10.86 12.20
CA ASP A 33 -6.60 12.09 12.12
C ASP A 33 -7.01 12.45 10.67
N TYR A 34 -6.47 11.77 9.66
CA TYR A 34 -6.74 12.06 8.25
C TYR A 34 -7.93 11.25 7.69
N ASP A 35 -8.85 11.96 7.03
CA ASP A 35 -9.91 11.31 6.25
C ASP A 35 -9.37 10.82 4.90
N PHE A 36 -9.11 9.52 4.80
CA PHE A 36 -8.72 8.87 3.55
C PHE A 36 -9.91 8.58 2.62
N ALA A 37 -11.14 8.51 3.13
CA ALA A 37 -12.30 8.08 2.37
C ALA A 37 -12.74 9.15 1.37
N ALA A 38 -12.82 10.41 1.80
CA ALA A 38 -13.22 11.53 0.92
C ALA A 38 -12.28 11.71 -0.29
N PRO A 39 -10.95 11.87 -0.14
CA PRO A 39 -10.05 12.04 -1.29
C PRO A 39 -10.04 10.79 -2.18
N TYR A 40 -10.08 9.59 -1.59
CA TYR A 40 -10.13 8.34 -2.35
C TYR A 40 -11.40 8.22 -3.22
N GLY A 41 -12.57 8.51 -2.64
CA GLY A 41 -13.85 8.51 -3.35
C GLY A 41 -13.92 9.57 -4.46
N ASN A 42 -13.26 10.72 -4.26
CA ASN A 42 -13.29 11.84 -5.19
C ASN A 42 -12.15 11.85 -6.24
N ALA A 43 -11.24 10.87 -6.23
CA ALA A 43 -10.08 10.92 -7.13
C ALA A 43 -10.51 10.81 -8.60
N ALA A 44 -10.19 11.81 -9.43
CA ALA A 44 -10.56 11.85 -10.84
C ALA A 44 -9.58 11.12 -11.78
N CYS A 45 -8.55 10.48 -11.22
CA CYS A 45 -7.54 9.74 -11.97
C CYS A 45 -7.78 8.21 -11.88
N PRO A 46 -7.15 7.44 -12.78
CA PRO A 46 -7.12 5.97 -12.67
C PRO A 46 -6.49 5.54 -11.34
N VAL A 47 -7.16 4.61 -10.65
CA VAL A 47 -6.74 4.08 -9.35
C VAL A 47 -6.37 2.61 -9.50
N LEU A 48 -5.22 2.22 -8.95
CA LEU A 48 -4.75 0.84 -8.83
C LEU A 48 -4.71 0.43 -7.36
N LEU A 49 -5.39 -0.66 -7.02
CA LEU A 49 -5.38 -1.27 -5.71
C LEU A 49 -4.50 -2.52 -5.74
N MET A 50 -3.62 -2.63 -4.75
CA MET A 50 -2.70 -3.75 -4.56
C MET A 50 -2.63 -4.08 -3.09
N THR A 51 -2.83 -5.35 -2.74
CA THR A 51 -2.62 -5.87 -1.39
C THR A 51 -2.44 -7.38 -1.48
N ALA A 52 -1.60 -7.93 -0.60
CA ALA A 52 -1.33 -9.36 -0.55
C ALA A 52 -2.26 -10.04 0.46
N GLU A 53 -2.60 -11.31 0.24
CA GLU A 53 -3.54 -12.05 1.10
C GLU A 53 -3.11 -12.10 2.57
N ASP A 54 -1.80 -12.17 2.84
CA ASP A 54 -1.24 -12.16 4.20
C ASP A 54 -0.97 -10.74 4.74
N ASP A 55 -1.37 -9.70 4.01
CA ASP A 55 -1.33 -8.31 4.49
C ASP A 55 -2.49 -8.06 5.46
N VAL A 56 -2.18 -7.35 6.56
CA VAL A 56 -3.19 -6.97 7.58
C VAL A 56 -4.30 -6.09 7.00
N LEU A 57 -4.05 -5.41 5.87
CA LEU A 57 -5.02 -4.57 5.18
C LEU A 57 -5.84 -5.31 4.12
N TYR A 58 -5.51 -6.57 3.80
CA TYR A 58 -6.23 -7.36 2.79
C TYR A 58 -7.75 -7.40 2.99
N PRO A 59 -8.29 -7.57 4.22
CA PRO A 59 -9.74 -7.59 4.44
C PRO A 59 -10.47 -6.32 4.00
N HIS A 60 -9.76 -5.21 3.82
CA HIS A 60 -10.33 -3.93 3.41
C HIS A 60 -10.36 -3.74 1.88
N LEU A 61 -9.75 -4.64 1.10
CA LEU A 61 -9.69 -4.54 -0.37
C LEU A 61 -11.08 -4.49 -1.00
N ALA A 62 -11.99 -5.38 -0.55
CA ALA A 62 -13.35 -5.44 -1.05
C ALA A 62 -14.07 -4.11 -0.86
N ARG A 63 -13.95 -3.52 0.33
CA ARG A 63 -14.56 -2.23 0.64
C ARG A 63 -13.97 -1.09 -0.19
N ALA A 64 -12.65 -1.09 -0.41
CA ALA A 64 -12.00 -0.10 -1.28
C ALA A 64 -12.54 -0.20 -2.72
N LYS A 65 -12.65 -1.42 -3.27
CA LYS A 65 -13.21 -1.67 -4.60
C LYS A 65 -14.70 -1.32 -4.71
N GLU A 66 -15.49 -1.49 -3.65
CA GLU A 66 -16.88 -1.02 -3.62
C GLU A 66 -16.97 0.51 -3.67
N MET A 67 -16.09 1.22 -2.96
CA MET A 67 -16.04 2.69 -2.96
C MET A 67 -15.56 3.26 -4.29
N ARG A 68 -14.70 2.51 -5.01
CA ARG A 68 -14.21 2.85 -6.36
C ARG A 68 -14.36 1.66 -7.31
N PRO A 69 -15.58 1.44 -7.85
CA PRO A 69 -15.85 0.32 -8.75
C PRO A 69 -14.99 0.37 -10.03
N ASP A 70 -14.51 1.54 -10.42
CA ASP A 70 -13.62 1.80 -11.55
C ASP A 70 -12.15 1.49 -11.26
N ALA A 71 -11.74 1.38 -9.98
CA ALA A 71 -10.36 1.10 -9.61
C ALA A 71 -9.92 -0.29 -10.06
N GLU A 72 -8.76 -0.41 -10.69
CA GLU A 72 -8.20 -1.72 -11.03
C GLU A 72 -7.66 -2.42 -9.77
N VAL A 73 -7.78 -3.74 -9.74
CA VAL A 73 -7.18 -4.56 -8.67
C VAL A 73 -6.12 -5.45 -9.30
N ALA A 74 -4.87 -5.27 -8.89
CA ALA A 74 -3.79 -6.17 -9.29
C ALA A 74 -3.48 -7.14 -8.14
N PRO A 75 -3.53 -8.46 -8.40
CA PRO A 75 -3.13 -9.44 -7.40
C PRO A 75 -1.63 -9.29 -7.12
N ILE A 76 -1.26 -9.28 -5.84
CA ILE A 76 0.12 -9.27 -5.40
C ILE A 76 0.28 -10.28 -4.27
N THR A 77 1.43 -10.94 -4.22
CA THR A 77 1.77 -11.90 -3.17
C THR A 77 2.66 -11.26 -2.11
N GLY A 78 2.86 -11.95 -0.99
CA GLY A 78 3.65 -11.47 0.14
C GLY A 78 2.78 -11.21 1.36
N ALA A 79 3.22 -10.30 2.19
CA ALA A 79 2.50 -9.85 3.38
C ALA A 79 2.57 -8.31 3.44
N ASN A 80 2.42 -7.72 4.63
CA ASN A 80 2.76 -6.31 4.81
C ASN A 80 4.25 -6.08 4.43
N PHE A 81 4.59 -4.86 3.98
CA PHE A 81 5.85 -4.56 3.30
C PHE A 81 6.02 -5.23 1.92
N VAL A 82 4.93 -5.31 1.14
CA VAL A 82 4.96 -5.71 -0.27
C VAL A 82 6.10 -5.09 -1.10
N PRO A 83 6.50 -3.80 -0.93
CA PRO A 83 7.64 -3.24 -1.64
C PRO A 83 8.96 -3.98 -1.42
N ASP A 84 9.17 -4.59 -0.25
CA ASP A 84 10.35 -5.40 0.05
C ASP A 84 10.17 -6.86 -0.41
N LEU A 85 8.97 -7.41 -0.22
CA LEU A 85 8.69 -8.84 -0.45
C LEU A 85 8.40 -9.19 -1.91
N ALA A 86 7.81 -8.26 -2.67
CA ALA A 86 7.42 -8.48 -4.07
C ALA A 86 7.69 -7.24 -4.96
N PRO A 87 8.90 -6.64 -4.92
CA PRO A 87 9.20 -5.38 -5.63
C PRO A 87 8.95 -5.46 -7.13
N ALA A 88 9.31 -6.59 -7.77
CA ALA A 88 9.13 -6.76 -9.20
C ALA A 88 7.65 -6.81 -9.62
N ALA A 89 6.80 -7.45 -8.82
CA ALA A 89 5.36 -7.53 -9.07
C ALA A 89 4.72 -6.14 -8.91
N LEU A 90 5.07 -5.43 -7.83
CA LEU A 90 4.62 -4.08 -7.55
C LEU A 90 5.01 -3.11 -8.69
N ALA A 91 6.29 -3.15 -9.09
CA ALA A 91 6.81 -2.33 -10.18
C ALA A 91 6.12 -2.62 -11.51
N LYS A 92 5.90 -3.90 -11.85
CA LYS A 92 5.19 -4.31 -13.07
C LYS A 92 3.76 -3.78 -13.11
N ALA A 93 3.00 -3.94 -12.02
CA ALA A 93 1.63 -3.48 -11.94
C ALA A 93 1.53 -1.95 -12.05
N THR A 94 2.45 -1.25 -11.39
CA THR A 94 2.55 0.22 -11.43
C THR A 94 2.91 0.72 -12.84
N ALA A 95 3.92 0.12 -13.47
CA ALA A 95 4.31 0.46 -14.84
C ALA A 95 3.18 0.24 -15.84
N ALA A 96 2.39 -0.83 -15.66
CA ALA A 96 1.23 -1.09 -16.50
C ALA A 96 0.16 0.01 -16.37
N LEU A 97 -0.12 0.49 -15.15
CA LEU A 97 -1.04 1.62 -14.94
C LEU A 97 -0.52 2.87 -15.64
N ILE A 98 0.75 3.23 -15.42
CA ILE A 98 1.37 4.43 -16.02
C ILE A 98 1.28 4.37 -17.54
N ALA A 99 1.62 3.23 -18.15
CA ALA A 99 1.56 3.05 -19.59
C ALA A 99 0.14 3.23 -20.17
N ARG A 100 -0.90 2.84 -19.42
CA ARG A 100 -2.31 3.04 -19.80
C ARG A 100 -2.78 4.48 -19.65
N CYS A 101 -2.24 5.22 -18.68
CA CYS A 101 -2.70 6.56 -18.37
C CYS A 101 -2.27 7.63 -19.38
N GLN A 102 -1.44 7.28 -20.38
CA GLN A 102 -0.88 8.21 -21.39
C GLN A 102 -0.63 9.59 -20.78
N ILE A 103 0.25 9.63 -19.76
CA ILE A 103 0.72 10.90 -19.25
C ILE A 103 1.63 11.44 -20.35
N ASP A 104 1.07 12.28 -21.22
CA ASP A 104 1.85 13.10 -22.14
C ASP A 104 2.84 13.91 -21.28
N THR A 105 4.08 13.45 -21.24
CA THR A 105 5.21 14.14 -20.62
C THR A 105 5.67 15.30 -21.47
#